data_AF-A0A1W0WIJ1-F1
#
_entry.id   AF-A0A1W0WIJ1-F1
#
_cell.length_a   1.000
_cell.length_b   1.000
_cell.length_c   1.000
_cell.angle_alpha   90.00
_cell.angle_beta   90.00
_cell.angle_gamma   90.00
#
_symmetry.space_group_name_H-M   'P 1'
#
loop_
_entity.id
_entity.type
_entity.pdbx_description
1 polymer ?
#
loop_
_entity_poly.entity_id
_entity_poly.type
_entity_poly.pdbx_seq_one_letter_code
_entity_poly.pdbx_strand_id
1 'polypeptide(L)'
;MREPKHLTTLTVLSGGRTALAHEFPFMVSLQKDGGHFCGCSILSAKHVITAAHCLWDTNGDRIAANDIKVGVGLHDRTVSRPANLFSVKLARPHSHYRGRDTTYEHDIAVLTLTEHIPRAMSGRLASRITLPPSKRINPKPGSVLQAAGWGQTVGGVQEYGHATERLQAANLTVISLPECRRRLLDDSMPITKMCVDNTITTCQGDSGGPLFQKLPGGHFRLVGITSYGVQK
;
A
#
# COMPACT_ATOMS: atom_id res chain seq x y z
N MET A 1 46.05 -14.31 -2.08
CA MET A 1 45.84 -14.47 -0.63
C MET A 1 45.95 -13.11 0.06
N ARG A 2 44.81 -12.56 0.48
CA ARG A 2 44.56 -11.86 1.76
C ARG A 2 43.06 -11.52 1.78
N GLU A 3 42.42 -11.97 2.86
CA GLU A 3 40.98 -12.09 3.04
C GLU A 3 40.18 -10.78 2.97
N PRO A 4 38.89 -10.84 2.63
CA PRO A 4 38.00 -9.70 2.70
C PRO A 4 37.73 -9.36 4.17
N LYS A 5 37.88 -8.07 4.50
CA LYS A 5 37.41 -7.53 5.79
C LYS A 5 35.90 -7.67 5.85
N HIS A 6 35.43 -8.67 6.58
CA HIS A 6 34.07 -8.77 7.09
C HIS A 6 33.72 -7.48 7.86
N LEU A 7 32.74 -6.74 7.34
CA LEU A 7 31.95 -5.81 8.13
C LEU A 7 30.53 -6.37 8.21
N THR A 8 30.30 -7.11 9.27
CA THR A 8 28.98 -7.49 9.77
C THR A 8 28.28 -6.22 10.29
N THR A 9 27.02 -6.01 9.93
CA THR A 9 25.82 -5.91 10.81
C THR A 9 24.77 -4.91 10.29
N LEU A 10 23.52 -5.39 10.25
CA LEU A 10 22.24 -4.67 10.38
C LEU A 10 21.87 -3.65 9.30
N THR A 11 21.00 -4.07 8.38
CA THR A 11 19.90 -3.21 7.93
C THR A 11 18.67 -4.08 7.66
N VAL A 12 17.93 -4.43 8.72
CA VAL A 12 16.46 -4.34 8.64
C VAL A 12 16.21 -2.93 8.16
N LEU A 13 15.44 -2.72 7.09
CA LEU A 13 14.91 -1.43 6.64
C LEU A 13 15.38 -0.28 7.57
N SER A 14 16.45 0.46 7.26
CA SER A 14 16.78 1.67 8.04
C SER A 14 15.59 2.65 7.94
N GLY A 15 14.62 2.51 8.85
CA GLY A 15 13.34 3.23 8.85
C GLY A 15 12.06 2.35 8.78
N GLY A 16 12.17 1.03 8.59
CA GLY A 16 11.03 0.11 8.56
C GLY A 16 11.15 -1.07 9.50
N ARG A 17 10.03 -1.71 9.81
CA ARG A 17 9.95 -2.82 10.76
C ARG A 17 8.79 -3.73 10.44
N THR A 18 8.88 -4.97 10.92
CA THR A 18 7.70 -5.83 10.99
C THR A 18 6.67 -5.18 11.92
N ALA A 19 5.46 -5.02 11.42
CA ALA A 19 4.34 -4.49 12.18
C ALA A 19 3.98 -5.47 13.31
N LEU A 20 3.45 -4.97 14.42
CA LEU A 20 2.84 -5.88 15.39
C LEU A 20 1.56 -6.48 14.77
N ALA A 21 1.18 -7.67 15.25
CA ALA A 21 -0.03 -8.32 14.77
C ALA A 21 -1.25 -7.38 14.93
N HIS A 22 -1.85 -7.05 13.80
CA HIS A 22 -3.00 -6.15 13.68
C HIS A 22 -2.78 -4.72 14.19
N GLU A 23 -1.54 -4.23 14.14
CA GLU A 23 -1.22 -2.84 14.44
C GLU A 23 -1.92 -1.83 13.52
N PHE A 24 -2.11 -2.22 12.26
CA PHE A 24 -2.77 -1.42 11.23
C PHE A 24 -4.05 -2.13 10.77
N PRO A 25 -5.15 -2.07 11.56
CA PRO A 25 -6.38 -2.83 11.31
C PRO A 25 -7.15 -2.38 10.06
N PHE A 26 -6.71 -1.31 9.40
CA PHE A 26 -7.24 -0.86 8.12
C PHE A 26 -6.52 -1.50 6.93
N MET A 27 -5.40 -2.21 7.15
CA MET A 27 -4.65 -2.86 6.07
C MET A 27 -5.40 -4.06 5.53
N VAL A 28 -5.38 -4.18 4.20
CA VAL A 28 -6.11 -5.22 3.48
C VAL A 28 -5.29 -5.68 2.29
N SER A 29 -5.30 -6.99 2.05
CA SER A 29 -4.65 -7.64 0.91
C SER A 29 -5.64 -7.80 -0.23
N LEU A 30 -5.34 -7.30 -1.43
CA LEU A 30 -6.02 -7.74 -2.64
C LEU A 30 -5.36 -9.02 -3.14
N GLN A 31 -6.19 -10.02 -3.43
CA GLN A 31 -5.75 -11.33 -3.88
C GLN A 31 -6.45 -11.75 -5.17
N LYS A 32 -5.72 -12.43 -6.05
CA LYS A 32 -6.21 -13.08 -7.26
C LYS A 32 -5.52 -14.44 -7.33
N ASP A 33 -6.26 -15.49 -7.67
CA ASP A 33 -5.73 -16.87 -7.77
C ASP A 33 -5.01 -17.34 -6.48
N GLY A 34 -5.45 -16.83 -5.31
CA GLY A 34 -4.86 -17.11 -4.00
C GLY A 34 -3.59 -16.31 -3.66
N GLY A 35 -3.06 -15.53 -4.60
CA GLY A 35 -1.87 -14.71 -4.42
C GLY A 35 -2.17 -13.25 -4.11
N HIS A 36 -1.42 -12.65 -3.19
CA HIS A 36 -1.41 -11.21 -2.96
C HIS A 36 -0.80 -10.48 -4.15
N PHE A 37 -1.45 -9.42 -4.65
CA PHE A 37 -0.92 -8.60 -5.74
C PHE A 37 -0.93 -7.09 -5.48
N CYS A 38 -1.79 -6.61 -4.59
CA CYS A 38 -1.85 -5.20 -4.18
C CYS A 38 -2.35 -5.05 -2.73
N GLY A 39 -2.02 -3.93 -2.11
CA GLY A 39 -2.66 -3.44 -0.88
C GLY A 39 -3.96 -2.68 -1.14
N CYS A 40 -4.75 -2.52 -0.07
CA CYS A 40 -5.86 -1.59 0.00
C CYS A 40 -6.16 -1.21 1.46
N SER A 41 -7.11 -0.29 1.67
CA SER A 41 -7.51 0.18 3.00
C SER A 41 -9.01 0.14 3.24
N ILE A 42 -9.44 -0.17 4.46
CA ILE A 42 -10.86 -0.20 4.84
C ILE A 42 -11.42 1.22 4.95
N LEU A 43 -12.46 1.54 4.18
CA LEU A 43 -13.24 2.78 4.34
C LEU A 43 -14.50 2.56 5.19
N SER A 44 -15.13 1.41 5.05
CA SER A 44 -16.34 1.01 5.79
C SER A 44 -16.47 -0.51 5.80
N ALA A 45 -17.51 -1.04 6.45
CA ALA A 45 -17.79 -2.47 6.43
C ALA A 45 -18.04 -3.05 5.03
N LYS A 46 -18.32 -2.22 4.00
CA LYS A 46 -18.58 -2.69 2.63
C LYS A 46 -17.62 -2.14 1.58
N HIS A 47 -16.72 -1.23 1.95
CA HIS A 47 -15.91 -0.51 0.98
C HIS A 47 -14.45 -0.50 1.38
N VAL A 48 -13.58 -0.82 0.42
CA VAL A 48 -12.14 -0.67 0.52
C VAL A 48 -11.63 0.22 -0.61
N ILE A 49 -10.50 0.90 -0.38
CA ILE A 49 -9.87 1.84 -1.31
C ILE A 49 -8.48 1.35 -1.71
N THR A 50 -8.15 1.44 -2.99
CA THR A 50 -6.89 0.98 -3.57
C THR A 50 -6.48 1.87 -4.74
N ALA A 51 -5.38 1.55 -5.41
CA ALA A 51 -4.97 2.18 -6.66
C ALA A 51 -5.81 1.64 -7.82
N ALA A 52 -6.10 2.49 -8.80
CA ALA A 52 -6.84 2.06 -9.99
C ALA A 52 -6.06 1.03 -10.80
N HIS A 53 -4.74 1.21 -10.95
CA HIS A 53 -3.89 0.31 -11.74
C HIS A 53 -3.92 -1.14 -11.23
N CYS A 54 -4.18 -1.37 -9.94
CA CYS A 54 -4.35 -2.71 -9.37
C CYS A 54 -5.53 -3.49 -9.98
N LEU A 55 -6.41 -2.82 -10.74
CA LEU A 55 -7.57 -3.45 -11.38
C LEU A 55 -7.29 -3.87 -12.83
N TRP A 56 -6.04 -3.76 -13.27
CA TRP A 56 -5.55 -4.26 -14.54
C TRP A 56 -4.41 -5.26 -14.29
N ASP A 57 -4.34 -6.30 -15.10
CA ASP A 57 -3.23 -7.24 -15.05
C ASP A 57 -2.01 -6.76 -15.86
N THR A 58 -0.98 -7.59 -15.92
CA THR A 58 0.28 -7.27 -16.63
C THR A 58 0.12 -7.16 -18.14
N ASN A 59 -0.95 -7.71 -18.71
CA ASN A 59 -1.26 -7.59 -20.14
C ASN A 59 -2.05 -6.31 -20.45
N GLY A 60 -2.46 -5.57 -19.41
CA GLY A 60 -3.31 -4.39 -19.55
C GLY A 60 -4.79 -4.72 -19.64
N ASP A 61 -5.18 -5.96 -19.32
CA ASP A 61 -6.58 -6.37 -19.31
C ASP A 61 -7.24 -6.09 -17.97
N ARG A 62 -8.52 -5.70 -18.01
CA ARG A 62 -9.29 -5.38 -16.81
C ARG A 62 -9.59 -6.66 -16.03
N ILE A 63 -9.15 -6.72 -14.78
CA ILE A 63 -9.47 -7.83 -13.88
C ILE A 63 -10.95 -7.78 -13.51
N ALA A 64 -11.67 -8.90 -13.69
CA ALA A 64 -13.07 -8.96 -13.31
C ALA A 64 -13.22 -8.88 -11.78
N ALA A 65 -14.24 -8.16 -11.31
CA ALA A 65 -14.46 -7.96 -9.87
C ALA A 65 -14.56 -9.30 -9.11
N ASN A 66 -15.20 -10.31 -9.70
CA ASN A 66 -15.40 -11.61 -9.06
C ASN A 66 -14.08 -12.42 -8.88
N ASP A 67 -13.04 -12.08 -9.64
CA ASP A 67 -11.72 -12.70 -9.55
C ASP A 67 -10.87 -12.09 -8.43
N ILE A 68 -11.30 -10.94 -7.90
CA ILE A 68 -10.61 -10.24 -6.80
C ILE A 68 -11.21 -10.69 -5.47
N LYS A 69 -10.33 -11.13 -4.57
CA LYS A 69 -10.62 -11.35 -3.15
C LYS A 69 -9.96 -10.27 -2.30
N VAL A 70 -10.63 -9.94 -1.20
CA VAL A 70 -10.21 -8.93 -0.24
C VAL A 70 -9.93 -9.62 1.09
N GLY A 71 -8.66 -9.69 1.47
CA GLY A 71 -8.17 -10.31 2.69
C GLY A 71 -8.07 -9.31 3.85
N VAL A 72 -8.96 -9.44 4.84
CA VAL A 72 -9.08 -8.53 5.98
C VAL A 72 -8.56 -9.16 7.27
N GLY A 73 -7.91 -8.36 8.11
CA GLY A 73 -7.40 -8.80 9.41
C GLY A 73 -6.20 -9.73 9.32
N LEU A 74 -5.49 -9.70 8.18
CA LEU A 74 -4.27 -10.45 7.98
C LEU A 74 -3.10 -9.72 8.65
N HIS A 75 -2.22 -10.49 9.27
CA HIS A 75 -0.88 -10.02 9.66
C HIS A 75 0.15 -10.79 8.86
N ASP A 76 0.03 -12.12 8.89
CA ASP A 76 0.72 -13.05 8.02
C ASP A 76 -0.20 -13.44 6.86
N ARG A 77 0.21 -13.16 5.62
CA ARG A 77 -0.60 -13.43 4.42
C ARG A 77 -0.65 -14.92 4.07
N THR A 78 0.25 -15.75 4.61
CA THR A 78 0.25 -17.21 4.38
C THR A 78 -0.77 -17.94 5.27
N VAL A 79 -1.21 -17.29 6.35
CA VAL A 79 -2.14 -17.87 7.34
C VAL A 79 -3.57 -17.34 7.14
N SER A 80 -3.96 -17.04 5.90
CA SER A 80 -5.32 -16.57 5.60
C SER A 80 -6.34 -17.72 5.71
N ARG A 81 -7.46 -17.46 6.41
CA ARG A 81 -8.59 -18.40 6.49
C ARG A 81 -9.73 -17.93 5.59
N PRO A 82 -10.67 -18.81 5.18
CA PRO A 82 -11.85 -18.39 4.41
C PRO A 82 -12.63 -17.24 5.06
N ALA A 83 -12.70 -17.21 6.40
CA ALA A 83 -13.35 -16.15 7.16
C ALA A 83 -12.71 -14.75 7.02
N ASN A 84 -11.48 -14.67 6.50
CA ASN A 84 -10.78 -13.42 6.22
C ASN A 84 -11.00 -12.90 4.79
N LEU A 85 -11.56 -13.71 3.90
CA LEU A 85 -11.62 -13.44 2.46
C LEU A 85 -13.02 -13.02 2.03
N PHE A 86 -13.11 -11.86 1.41
CA PHE A 86 -14.35 -11.27 0.94
C PHE A 86 -14.34 -11.13 -0.58
N SER A 87 -15.45 -11.50 -1.23
CA SER A 87 -15.63 -11.30 -2.67
C SER A 87 -15.94 -9.83 -2.98
N VAL A 88 -15.46 -9.35 -4.13
CA VAL A 88 -15.77 -8.01 -4.63
C VAL A 88 -16.97 -8.07 -5.57
N LYS A 89 -18.02 -7.31 -5.27
CA LYS A 89 -19.21 -7.14 -6.12
C LYS A 89 -18.96 -6.14 -7.24
N LEU A 90 -18.21 -5.08 -6.95
CA LEU A 90 -18.02 -3.97 -7.87
C LEU A 90 -16.66 -3.31 -7.65
N ALA A 91 -15.89 -3.13 -8.73
CA ALA A 91 -14.59 -2.49 -8.73
C ALA A 91 -14.63 -1.22 -9.59
N ARG A 92 -14.64 -0.04 -8.95
CA ARG A 92 -14.80 1.26 -9.63
C ARG A 92 -13.52 2.08 -9.58
N PRO A 93 -12.79 2.23 -10.70
CA PRO A 93 -11.70 3.19 -10.79
C PRO A 93 -12.27 4.61 -10.90
N HIS A 94 -11.44 5.61 -10.62
CA HIS A 94 -11.79 7.00 -10.88
C HIS A 94 -12.11 7.20 -12.37
N SER A 95 -13.15 7.97 -12.70
CA SER A 95 -13.62 8.17 -14.07
C SER A 95 -12.58 8.82 -15.00
N HIS A 96 -11.62 9.54 -14.43
CA HIS A 96 -10.52 10.19 -15.15
C HIS A 96 -9.22 9.37 -15.16
N TYR A 97 -9.18 8.17 -14.57
CA TYR A 97 -7.99 7.33 -14.66
C TYR A 97 -7.77 6.87 -16.10
N ARG A 98 -6.53 7.02 -16.61
CA ARG A 98 -6.14 6.65 -17.98
C ARG A 98 -4.87 5.81 -18.05
N GLY A 99 -4.32 5.38 -16.90
CA GLY A 99 -3.16 4.51 -16.86
C GLY A 99 -1.83 5.21 -17.10
N ARG A 100 -0.85 4.42 -17.56
CA ARG A 100 0.58 4.81 -17.64
C ARG A 100 0.81 6.02 -18.54
N ASP A 101 0.06 6.14 -19.64
CA ASP A 101 0.22 7.23 -20.62
C ASP A 101 -0.08 8.62 -20.03
N THR A 102 -0.75 8.66 -18.89
CA THR A 102 -1.05 9.89 -18.13
C THR A 102 -0.29 9.95 -16.80
N THR A 103 0.83 9.23 -16.70
CA THR A 103 1.62 9.15 -15.47
C THR A 103 0.76 8.69 -14.27
N TYR A 104 -0.14 7.74 -14.53
CA TYR A 104 -1.09 7.23 -13.54
C TYR A 104 -1.93 8.34 -12.87
N GLU A 105 -2.31 9.40 -13.60
CA GLU A 105 -3.17 10.44 -13.02
C GLU A 105 -4.50 9.84 -12.55
N HIS A 106 -5.00 10.32 -11.40
CA HIS A 106 -6.22 9.79 -10.76
C HIS A 106 -6.20 8.29 -10.47
N ASP A 107 -5.03 7.74 -10.14
CA ASP A 107 -4.83 6.32 -9.79
C ASP A 107 -5.43 5.96 -8.42
N ILE A 108 -6.76 5.89 -8.38
CA ILE A 108 -7.57 5.58 -7.21
C ILE A 108 -8.81 4.79 -7.62
N ALA A 109 -9.16 3.78 -6.83
CA ALA A 109 -10.36 2.99 -7.01
C ALA A 109 -11.02 2.62 -5.68
N VAL A 110 -12.33 2.41 -5.72
CA VAL A 110 -13.10 1.88 -4.60
C VAL A 110 -13.69 0.53 -5.00
N LEU A 111 -13.50 -0.46 -4.13
CA LEU A 111 -14.10 -1.78 -4.27
C LEU A 111 -15.26 -1.91 -3.29
N THR A 112 -16.39 -2.38 -3.78
CA THR A 112 -17.57 -2.73 -2.97
C THR A 112 -17.57 -4.22 -2.75
N LEU A 113 -17.55 -4.64 -1.49
CA LEU A 113 -17.64 -6.04 -1.10
C LEU A 113 -19.06 -6.56 -1.32
N THR A 114 -19.19 -7.84 -1.66
CA THR A 114 -20.48 -8.52 -1.74
C THR A 114 -21.18 -8.49 -0.37
N GLU A 115 -20.43 -8.92 0.64
CA GLU A 115 -20.88 -8.99 2.04
C GLU A 115 -20.19 -7.94 2.91
N HIS A 116 -20.81 -7.62 4.04
CA HIS A 116 -20.21 -6.74 5.04
C HIS A 116 -19.08 -7.48 5.80
N ILE A 117 -18.00 -6.77 6.11
CA ILE A 117 -17.03 -7.20 7.11
C ILE A 117 -17.79 -7.37 8.44
N PRO A 118 -17.80 -8.58 9.04
CA PRO A 118 -18.59 -8.85 10.23
C PRO A 118 -18.20 -7.97 11.40
N ARG A 119 -19.19 -7.59 12.22
CA ARG A 119 -18.95 -6.84 13.46
C ARG A 119 -17.98 -7.57 14.41
N ALA A 120 -17.96 -8.90 14.38
CA ALA A 120 -17.02 -9.72 15.15
C ALA A 120 -15.54 -9.47 14.79
N MET A 121 -15.25 -8.97 13.58
CA MET A 121 -13.89 -8.57 13.19
C MET A 121 -13.57 -7.11 13.55
N SER A 122 -14.56 -6.32 13.94
CA SER A 122 -14.36 -4.88 14.19
C SER A 122 -13.41 -4.61 15.36
N GLY A 123 -12.65 -3.52 15.27
CA GLY A 123 -11.69 -3.13 16.29
C GLY A 123 -10.29 -3.63 15.93
N ARG A 124 -9.78 -4.61 16.68
CA ARG A 124 -8.39 -5.06 16.54
C ARG A 124 -8.10 -5.71 15.19
N LEU A 125 -9.02 -6.47 14.61
CA LEU A 125 -8.78 -7.16 13.33
C LEU A 125 -9.11 -6.29 12.11
N ALA A 126 -10.16 -5.49 12.20
CA ALA A 126 -10.65 -4.66 11.11
C ALA A 126 -11.17 -3.32 11.65
N SER A 127 -10.59 -2.21 11.19
CA SER A 127 -11.07 -0.87 11.50
C SER A 127 -10.89 0.04 10.30
N ARG A 128 -11.80 1.00 10.12
CA ARG A 128 -11.71 1.97 9.03
C ARG A 128 -10.55 2.94 9.23
N ILE A 129 -9.89 3.31 8.13
CA ILE A 129 -9.02 4.48 8.09
C ILE A 129 -9.87 5.75 7.92
N THR A 130 -9.45 6.84 8.55
CA THR A 130 -10.16 8.12 8.42
C THR A 130 -9.75 8.81 7.12
N LEU A 131 -10.73 9.31 6.37
CA LEU A 131 -10.45 10.13 5.19
C LEU A 131 -10.06 11.57 5.58
N PRO A 132 -9.35 12.29 4.71
CA PRO A 132 -9.12 13.71 4.87
C PRO A 132 -10.41 14.52 5.16
N PRO A 133 -10.41 15.44 6.14
CA PRO A 133 -11.60 16.24 6.48
C PRO A 133 -11.91 17.34 5.44
N SER A 134 -10.97 17.63 4.55
CA SER A 134 -11.11 18.62 3.49
C SER A 134 -10.75 18.01 2.13
N LYS A 135 -11.11 18.70 1.06
CA LYS A 135 -10.77 18.29 -0.32
C LYS A 135 -9.25 18.23 -0.58
N ARG A 136 -8.40 18.80 0.30
CA ARG A 136 -6.94 18.83 0.13
C ARG A 136 -6.23 18.65 1.46
N ILE A 137 -5.46 17.56 1.58
CA ILE A 137 -4.36 17.46 2.54
C ILE A 137 -3.07 17.60 1.74
N ASN A 138 -2.28 18.63 2.06
CA ASN A 138 -0.95 18.84 1.51
C ASN A 138 0.05 18.84 2.68
N PRO A 139 0.58 17.67 3.07
CA PRO A 139 1.65 17.61 4.05
C PRO A 139 2.84 18.42 3.52
N LYS A 140 3.48 19.20 4.38
CA LYS A 140 4.64 20.00 3.97
C LYS A 140 5.83 19.08 3.68
N PRO A 141 6.71 19.41 2.72
CA PRO A 141 8.00 18.74 2.62
C PRO A 141 8.72 18.67 3.98
N GLY A 142 9.33 17.53 4.29
CA GLY A 142 9.90 17.21 5.61
C GLY A 142 8.91 16.57 6.60
N SER A 143 7.60 16.55 6.30
CA SER A 143 6.63 15.84 7.15
C SER A 143 6.86 14.33 7.08
N VAL A 144 6.78 13.65 8.23
CA VAL A 144 6.87 12.19 8.30
C VAL A 144 5.47 11.57 8.19
N LEU A 145 5.34 10.63 7.27
CA LEU A 145 4.16 9.78 7.07
C LEU A 145 4.57 8.32 7.24
N GLN A 146 3.58 7.43 7.29
CA GLN A 146 3.80 6.00 7.40
C GLN A 146 3.19 5.28 6.21
N ALA A 147 3.86 4.22 5.76
CA ALA A 147 3.29 3.23 4.85
C ALA A 147 3.35 1.85 5.51
N ALA A 148 2.43 0.97 5.12
CA ALA A 148 2.43 -0.42 5.53
C ALA A 148 1.98 -1.30 4.36
N GLY A 149 2.53 -2.51 4.27
CA GLY A 149 2.27 -3.42 3.16
C GLY A 149 3.01 -4.74 3.26
N TRP A 150 2.71 -5.62 2.30
CA TRP A 150 3.33 -6.94 2.14
C TRP A 150 4.20 -7.00 0.89
N GLY A 151 4.57 -5.84 0.33
CA GLY A 151 5.45 -5.78 -0.82
C GLY A 151 6.82 -6.42 -0.54
N GLN A 152 7.55 -6.67 -1.62
CA GLN A 152 8.90 -7.26 -1.54
C GLN A 152 9.83 -6.38 -0.70
N THR A 153 10.46 -6.94 0.32
CA THR A 153 11.58 -6.26 1.00
C THR A 153 12.88 -6.71 0.35
N VAL A 154 13.73 -5.76 -0.05
CA VAL A 154 15.10 -6.08 -0.44
C VAL A 154 15.95 -6.12 0.84
N GLY A 155 16.29 -7.32 1.33
CA GLY A 155 17.20 -7.51 2.47
C GLY A 155 16.78 -8.58 3.49
N GLY A 156 17.38 -9.77 3.37
CA GLY A 156 17.36 -10.87 4.33
C GLY A 156 18.45 -11.88 3.95
N VAL A 157 19.19 -12.42 4.93
CA VAL A 157 20.35 -13.33 4.72
C VAL A 157 19.93 -14.75 4.26
N GLN A 158 18.65 -14.91 3.94
CA GLN A 158 18.07 -16.00 3.17
C GLN A 158 16.96 -15.33 2.33
N GLU A 159 16.90 -15.66 1.04
CA GLU A 159 15.86 -15.23 0.11
C GLU A 159 15.98 -13.80 -0.48
N TYR A 160 16.75 -13.73 -1.57
CA TYR A 160 16.46 -12.79 -2.65
C TYR A 160 15.01 -12.98 -3.14
N GLY A 161 14.20 -11.91 -3.17
CA GLY A 161 13.03 -11.83 -4.07
C GLY A 161 11.65 -12.29 -3.56
N HIS A 162 11.50 -12.68 -2.29
CA HIS A 162 10.20 -13.13 -1.78
C HIS A 162 9.40 -11.98 -1.11
N ALA A 163 8.11 -11.84 -1.51
CA ALA A 163 7.19 -10.92 -0.85
C ALA A 163 7.08 -11.27 0.64
N THR A 164 7.10 -10.26 1.52
CA THR A 164 7.08 -10.54 2.96
C THR A 164 5.80 -11.25 3.37
N GLU A 165 5.94 -12.28 4.19
CA GLU A 165 4.78 -13.01 4.71
C GLU A 165 4.03 -12.14 5.72
N ARG A 166 4.78 -11.45 6.58
CA ARG A 166 4.26 -10.57 7.62
C ARG A 166 4.25 -9.11 7.19
N LEU A 167 3.21 -8.39 7.61
CA LEU A 167 3.02 -6.98 7.34
C LEU A 167 4.23 -6.16 7.81
N GLN A 168 4.79 -5.36 6.92
CA GLN A 168 5.85 -4.40 7.23
C GLN A 168 5.27 -2.99 7.33
N ALA A 169 5.98 -2.10 8.01
CA ALA A 169 5.67 -0.68 8.06
C ALA A 169 6.95 0.17 8.05
N ALA A 170 6.89 1.34 7.44
CA ALA A 170 8.03 2.26 7.35
C ALA A 170 7.60 3.72 7.52
N ASN A 171 8.50 4.52 8.09
CA ASN A 171 8.37 5.97 8.10
C ASN A 171 8.97 6.55 6.82
N LEU A 172 8.25 7.44 6.16
CA LEU A 172 8.62 8.05 4.88
C LEU A 172 8.52 9.57 5.01
N THR A 173 9.46 10.30 4.41
CA THR A 173 9.52 11.76 4.52
C THR A 173 8.99 12.41 3.26
N VAL A 174 8.02 13.31 3.38
CA VAL A 174 7.45 14.01 2.22
C VAL A 174 8.52 14.88 1.55
N ILE A 175 8.63 14.79 0.22
CA ILE A 175 9.48 15.68 -0.58
C ILE A 175 8.61 16.59 -1.45
N SER A 176 9.21 17.71 -1.88
CA SER A 176 8.52 18.65 -2.75
C SER A 176 8.27 18.03 -4.13
N LEU A 177 7.20 18.46 -4.80
CA LEU A 177 6.92 18.03 -6.17
C LEU A 177 8.07 18.35 -7.14
N PRO A 178 8.71 19.55 -7.12
CA PRO A 178 9.89 19.81 -7.95
C PRO A 178 11.06 18.87 -7.67
N GLU A 179 11.32 18.54 -6.40
CA GLU A 179 12.33 17.54 -6.04
C GLU A 179 11.99 16.17 -6.63
N CYS A 180 10.72 15.76 -6.53
CA CYS A 180 10.27 14.49 -7.04
C CYS A 180 10.39 14.36 -8.55
N ARG A 181 9.91 15.36 -9.30
CA ARG A 181 10.01 15.40 -10.77
C ARG A 181 11.45 15.26 -11.24
N ARG A 182 12.37 15.99 -10.60
CA ARG A 182 13.81 15.90 -10.88
C ARG A 182 14.38 14.52 -10.60
N ARG A 183 14.01 13.89 -9.47
CA ARG A 183 14.52 12.55 -9.10
C ARG A 183 13.99 11.44 -10.00
N LEU A 184 12.77 11.58 -10.49
CA LEU A 184 12.11 10.60 -11.35
C LEU A 184 12.31 10.87 -12.84
N LEU A 185 12.97 11.98 -13.20
CA LEU A 185 13.09 12.45 -14.58
C LEU A 185 11.72 12.55 -15.28
N ASP A 186 10.72 13.01 -14.53
CA ASP A 186 9.31 13.03 -14.91
C ASP A 186 8.72 14.42 -14.65
N ASP A 187 8.98 15.34 -15.56
CA ASP A 187 8.50 16.73 -15.45
C ASP A 187 6.97 16.85 -15.63
N SER A 188 6.33 15.85 -16.23
CA SER A 188 4.89 15.83 -16.49
C SER A 188 4.06 15.35 -15.30
N MET A 189 4.69 14.86 -14.23
CA MET A 189 4.00 14.37 -13.04
C MET A 189 2.95 15.38 -12.53
N PRO A 190 1.66 15.01 -12.44
CA PRO A 190 0.59 15.96 -12.13
C PRO A 190 0.60 16.37 -10.65
N ILE A 191 0.04 17.54 -10.35
CA ILE A 191 -0.10 18.06 -8.97
C ILE A 191 -1.06 17.24 -8.09
N THR A 192 -1.74 16.26 -8.69
CA THR A 192 -2.58 15.26 -8.00
C THR A 192 -1.72 14.17 -7.35
N LYS A 193 -0.41 14.16 -7.58
CA LYS A 193 0.57 13.26 -6.96
C LYS A 193 1.33 13.96 -5.82
N MET A 194 1.78 13.14 -4.90
CA MET A 194 2.74 13.53 -3.87
C MET A 194 3.84 12.48 -3.81
N CYS A 195 5.02 12.89 -3.37
CA CYS A 195 6.14 11.99 -3.24
C CYS A 195 6.66 11.98 -1.81
N VAL A 196 7.08 10.81 -1.41
CA VAL A 196 7.79 10.59 -0.17
C VAL A 196 9.13 9.98 -0.54
N ASP A 197 10.16 10.46 0.13
CA ASP A 197 11.48 9.91 0.08
C ASP A 197 11.67 8.92 1.20
N ASN A 198 12.35 7.86 0.84
CA ASN A 198 12.99 6.96 1.75
C ASN A 198 14.36 6.63 1.15
N THR A 199 15.30 6.30 2.01
CA THR A 199 16.52 5.60 1.59
C THR A 199 16.22 4.16 1.12
N ILE A 200 14.96 3.80 0.81
CA ILE A 200 14.47 2.39 0.85
C ILE A 200 13.56 1.90 -0.30
N THR A 201 12.96 2.64 -1.22
CA THR A 201 12.06 2.10 -2.28
C THR A 201 10.79 1.36 -1.76
N THR A 202 9.61 1.78 -2.23
CA THR A 202 8.39 0.95 -2.18
C THR A 202 8.50 -0.11 -3.25
N CYS A 203 8.10 -1.35 -2.97
CA CYS A 203 8.36 -2.49 -3.84
C CYS A 203 7.08 -3.11 -4.41
N GLN A 204 7.26 -4.11 -5.29
CA GLN A 204 6.17 -4.91 -5.84
C GLN A 204 5.29 -5.47 -4.73
N GLY A 205 3.97 -5.23 -4.79
CA GLY A 205 2.97 -5.65 -3.80
C GLY A 205 2.48 -4.56 -2.83
N ASP A 206 3.22 -3.45 -2.67
CA ASP A 206 2.74 -2.33 -1.84
C ASP A 206 1.74 -1.41 -2.56
N SER A 207 1.63 -1.54 -3.88
CA SER A 207 0.68 -0.80 -4.73
C SER A 207 -0.74 -0.84 -4.18
N GLY A 208 -1.42 0.31 -4.19
CA GLY A 208 -2.76 0.46 -3.62
C GLY A 208 -2.81 0.52 -2.09
N GLY A 209 -1.71 0.22 -1.41
CA GLY A 209 -1.58 0.39 0.04
C GLY A 209 -1.65 1.86 0.47
N PRO A 210 -1.89 2.13 1.76
CA PRO A 210 -2.04 3.48 2.27
C PRO A 210 -0.69 4.14 2.57
N LEU A 211 -0.61 5.42 2.22
CA LEU A 211 0.26 6.38 2.88
C LEU A 211 -0.60 7.14 3.90
N PHE A 212 -0.22 7.11 5.18
CA PHE A 212 -1.09 7.58 6.25
C PHE A 212 -0.35 8.35 7.35
N GLN A 213 -1.12 9.12 8.10
CA GLN A 213 -0.66 9.85 9.28
C GLN A 213 -1.26 9.22 10.54
N LYS A 214 -0.43 9.00 11.56
CA LYS A 214 -0.89 8.67 12.91
C LYS A 214 -1.36 9.94 13.61
N LEU A 215 -2.59 9.95 14.08
CA LEU A 215 -3.22 11.04 14.82
C LEU A 215 -3.15 10.79 16.33
N PRO A 216 -3.33 11.84 17.17
CA PRO A 216 -3.58 11.67 18.60
C PRO A 216 -4.73 10.69 18.87
N GLY A 217 -4.66 9.95 19.97
CA GLY A 217 -5.65 8.94 20.33
C GLY A 217 -5.55 7.62 19.55
N GLY A 218 -4.48 7.43 18.76
CA GLY A 218 -4.23 6.17 18.05
C GLY A 218 -5.05 5.99 16.76
N HIS A 219 -5.68 7.05 16.27
CA HIS A 219 -6.38 7.03 14.98
C HIS A 219 -5.41 7.19 13.82
N PHE A 220 -5.83 6.71 12.64
CA PHE A 220 -5.06 6.82 11.42
C PHE A 220 -5.86 7.55 10.35
N ARG A 221 -5.18 8.43 9.62
CA ARG A 221 -5.75 9.20 8.52
C ARG A 221 -5.04 8.89 7.22
N LEU A 222 -5.80 8.54 6.20
CA LEU A 222 -5.29 8.34 4.85
C LEU A 222 -4.83 9.68 4.28
N VAL A 223 -3.63 9.70 3.71
CA VAL A 223 -3.02 10.87 3.09
C VAL A 223 -2.83 10.64 1.59
N GLY A 224 -2.42 9.43 1.21
CA GLY A 224 -2.24 9.03 -0.18
C GLY A 224 -2.41 7.53 -0.37
N ILE A 225 -2.36 7.12 -1.64
CA ILE A 225 -2.41 5.72 -2.06
C ILE A 225 -1.14 5.45 -2.84
N THR A 226 -0.44 4.37 -2.50
CA THR A 226 0.79 3.95 -3.19
C THR A 226 0.46 3.64 -4.66
N SER A 227 1.07 4.40 -5.57
CA SER A 227 0.75 4.35 -7.01
C SER A 227 1.90 3.73 -7.80
N TYR A 228 3.03 4.43 -7.91
CA TYR A 228 4.25 3.92 -8.52
C TYR A 228 5.47 4.56 -7.86
N GLY A 229 6.64 3.99 -8.13
CA GLY A 229 7.92 4.52 -7.69
C GLY A 229 9.03 3.88 -8.52
N VAL A 230 10.26 4.32 -8.30
CA VAL A 230 11.45 3.71 -8.89
C VAL A 230 12.15 2.86 -7.83
N GLN A 231 12.53 1.64 -8.21
CA GLN A 231 13.54 0.89 -7.47
C GLN A 231 14.90 1.49 -7.85
N LYS A 232 15.69 1.89 -6.85
CA LYS A 232 17.09 2.26 -7.01
C LYS A 232 17.98 1.11 -6.62
#